data_AF-A0A2S2QM41-F1
#
_entry.id   AF-A0A2S2QM41-F1
#
_cell.length_a   1.000
_cell.length_b   1.000
_cell.length_c   1.000
_cell.angle_alpha   90.00
_cell.angle_beta   90.00
_cell.angle_gamma   90.00
#
_symmetry.space_group_name_H-M   'P 1'
#
loop_
_entity.id
_entity.type
_entity.pdbx_description
1 polymer ?
#
loop_
_entity_poly.entity_id
_entity_poly.type
_entity_poly.pdbx_seq_one_letter_code
_entity_poly.pdbx_strand_id
1 'polypeptide(L)'
;MVGTLRANRRGNPRDVISKKLKKGELFAQQSSSNIVVMKWRDKRDIYLITTKHTDETIEIRRKTGDIIKKPLAVEDYNIGKSFIDRSDQMASYSSPLKRSIKWYRKVAFDILLSTSVVNALSLYKSVNMNNITITRFKEEIIKPLLFKPTVPSLPGTPISHKLVSCGNLKKRMCQKCYSRLSSEFGRKVAQNRTRKILTRCEGCNIFICRDCFIKFHKSSL
;
A
#
# COMPACT_ATOMS: atom_id res chain seq x y z
N MET A 1 -2.54 22.23 -23.93
CA MET A 1 -1.37 21.83 -23.10
C MET A 1 -0.75 23.07 -22.47
N VAL A 2 -0.30 22.97 -21.22
CA VAL A 2 0.40 24.05 -20.49
C VAL A 2 1.56 23.42 -19.73
N GLY A 3 2.74 24.00 -19.79
CA GLY A 3 3.92 23.45 -19.12
C GLY A 3 5.02 24.49 -18.89
N THR A 4 5.98 24.11 -18.06
CA THR A 4 7.20 24.90 -17.86
C THR A 4 8.27 24.53 -18.88
N LEU A 5 9.08 25.51 -19.25
CA LEU A 5 10.15 25.39 -20.23
C LEU A 5 11.50 25.61 -19.55
N ARG A 6 12.52 24.84 -19.93
CA ARG A 6 13.90 25.13 -19.53
C ARG A 6 14.46 26.22 -20.45
N ALA A 7 15.07 27.25 -19.86
CA ALA A 7 15.58 28.39 -20.62
C ALA A 7 16.63 27.99 -21.68
N ASN A 8 17.48 27.01 -21.37
CA ASN A 8 18.55 26.51 -22.22
C ASN A 8 18.10 25.42 -23.22
N ARG A 9 16.79 25.22 -23.41
CA ARG A 9 16.28 24.23 -24.37
C ARG A 9 16.47 24.75 -25.80
N ARG A 10 17.05 23.90 -26.67
CA ARG A 10 17.16 24.19 -28.11
C ARG A 10 15.77 24.37 -28.72
N GLY A 11 15.61 25.39 -29.56
CA GLY A 11 14.35 25.72 -30.23
C GLY A 11 13.52 26.78 -29.53
N ASN A 12 13.92 27.26 -28.35
CA ASN A 12 13.24 28.37 -27.70
C ASN A 12 13.45 29.69 -28.49
N PRO A 13 12.42 30.54 -28.62
CA PRO A 13 12.54 31.84 -29.26
C PRO A 13 13.52 32.73 -28.49
N ARG A 14 14.60 33.15 -29.16
CA ARG A 14 15.71 33.90 -28.53
C ARG A 14 15.25 35.22 -27.94
N ASP A 15 14.32 35.90 -28.59
CA ASP A 15 13.79 37.18 -28.12
C ASP A 15 13.09 37.00 -26.77
N VAL A 16 12.30 35.94 -26.60
CA VAL A 16 11.63 35.64 -25.33
C VAL A 16 12.64 35.31 -24.25
N ILE A 17 13.62 34.45 -24.54
CA ILE A 17 14.60 34.02 -23.52
C ILE A 17 15.50 35.18 -23.07
N SER A 18 15.98 35.98 -24.02
CA SER A 18 16.94 37.07 -23.79
C SER A 18 16.31 38.33 -23.20
N LYS A 19 14.98 38.52 -23.31
CA LYS A 19 14.29 39.70 -22.79
C LYS A 19 14.57 39.89 -21.30
N LYS A 20 15.11 41.05 -20.93
CA LYS A 20 15.24 41.46 -19.52
C LYS A 20 13.90 42.02 -19.06
N LEU A 21 13.35 41.43 -18.01
CA LEU A 21 12.06 41.81 -17.44
C LEU A 21 12.24 42.39 -16.04
N LYS A 22 11.40 43.36 -15.67
CA LYS A 22 11.18 43.75 -14.28
C LYS A 22 10.22 42.77 -13.61
N LYS A 23 10.17 42.76 -12.28
CA LYS A 23 9.25 41.93 -11.51
C LYS A 23 7.79 42.29 -11.88
N GLY A 24 7.00 41.29 -12.23
CA GLY A 24 5.62 41.40 -12.68
C GLY A 24 5.46 41.44 -14.21
N GLU A 25 6.52 41.72 -14.97
CA GLU A 25 6.44 41.82 -16.43
C GLU A 25 6.35 40.44 -17.09
N LEU A 26 5.62 40.41 -18.21
CA LEU A 26 5.39 39.28 -19.08
C LEU A 26 5.85 39.64 -20.50
N PHE A 27 6.52 38.71 -21.17
CA PHE A 27 6.81 38.79 -22.59
C PHE A 27 6.54 37.45 -23.25
N ALA A 28 5.74 37.44 -24.31
CA ALA A 28 5.31 36.23 -25.00
C ALA A 28 5.49 36.35 -26.51
N GLN A 29 5.68 35.21 -27.16
CA GLN A 29 5.62 35.08 -28.61
C GLN A 29 4.77 33.87 -28.98
N GLN A 30 3.99 34.02 -30.04
CA GLN A 30 3.15 32.97 -30.61
C GLN A 30 3.75 32.50 -31.94
N SER A 31 3.90 31.18 -32.06
CA SER A 31 4.24 30.51 -33.31
C SER A 31 3.05 30.53 -34.29
N SER A 32 3.32 30.39 -35.59
CA SER A 32 2.30 30.17 -36.63
C SER A 32 1.43 28.94 -36.37
N SER A 33 1.93 27.98 -35.57
CA SER A 33 1.21 26.78 -35.12
C SER A 33 0.40 26.97 -33.84
N ASN A 34 0.09 28.21 -33.43
CA ASN A 34 -0.65 28.55 -32.21
C ASN A 34 -0.03 28.02 -30.90
N ILE A 35 1.30 27.93 -30.86
CA ILE A 35 2.06 27.62 -29.65
C ILE A 35 2.60 28.93 -29.08
N VAL A 36 2.28 29.23 -27.83
CA VAL A 36 2.77 30.44 -27.13
C VAL A 36 3.91 30.05 -26.21
N VAL A 37 5.03 30.74 -26.33
CA VAL A 37 6.15 30.68 -25.39
C VAL A 37 6.24 32.02 -24.68
N MET A 38 6.28 31.99 -23.36
CA MET A 38 6.29 33.20 -22.54
C MET A 38 7.34 33.17 -21.45
N LYS A 39 7.87 34.34 -21.13
CA LYS A 39 8.75 34.63 -20.00
C LYS A 39 8.03 35.58 -19.06
N TRP A 40 7.88 35.18 -17.81
CA TRP A 40 7.32 36.01 -16.75
C TRP A 40 8.30 36.08 -15.59
N ARG A 41 8.47 37.25 -14.97
CA ARG A 41 9.39 37.41 -13.84
C ARG A 41 8.64 37.69 -12.55
N ASP A 42 8.66 36.75 -11.62
CA ASP A 42 8.30 37.01 -10.22
C ASP A 42 9.58 37.30 -9.40
N LYS A 43 9.94 36.42 -8.44
CA LYS A 43 11.25 36.46 -7.80
C LYS A 43 12.38 36.03 -8.75
N ARG A 44 12.05 35.17 -9.72
CA ARG A 44 12.94 34.63 -10.75
C ARG A 44 12.20 34.59 -12.08
N ASP A 45 12.94 34.47 -13.16
CA ASP A 45 12.38 34.27 -14.50
C ASP A 45 11.76 32.86 -14.57
N ILE A 46 10.52 32.80 -15.02
CA ILE A 46 9.76 31.59 -15.26
C ILE A 46 9.43 31.56 -16.75
N TYR A 47 9.72 30.43 -17.39
CA TYR A 47 9.45 30.20 -18.80
C TYR A 47 8.33 29.18 -18.92
N LEU A 48 7.33 29.48 -19.75
CA LEU A 48 6.20 28.59 -20.01
C LEU A 48 6.00 28.39 -21.50
N ILE A 49 5.40 27.25 -21.81
CA ILE A 49 4.92 26.91 -23.15
C ILE A 49 3.47 26.45 -23.02
N THR A 50 2.62 26.92 -23.92
CA THR A 50 1.19 26.63 -23.88
C THR A 50 0.58 26.63 -25.28
N THR A 51 -0.44 25.80 -25.45
CA THR A 51 -1.35 25.75 -26.61
C THR A 51 -2.77 26.15 -26.25
N LYS A 52 -3.01 26.52 -24.98
CA LYS A 52 -4.33 26.88 -24.45
C LYS A 52 -4.48 28.38 -24.20
N HIS A 53 -3.37 29.06 -23.91
CA HIS A 53 -3.39 30.45 -23.41
C HIS A 53 -2.58 31.36 -24.33
N THR A 54 -2.97 32.62 -24.35
CA THR A 54 -2.25 33.75 -24.93
C THR A 54 -1.39 34.43 -23.84
N ASP A 55 -1.08 35.71 -23.99
CA ASP A 55 -0.39 36.56 -23.02
C ASP A 55 -1.33 37.17 -21.95
N GLU A 56 -2.53 36.62 -21.80
CA GLU A 56 -3.50 37.01 -20.77
C GLU A 56 -2.92 36.93 -19.35
N THR A 57 -3.18 37.99 -18.57
CA THR A 57 -2.85 38.06 -17.15
C THR A 57 -4.09 38.19 -16.28
N ILE A 58 -4.05 37.58 -15.12
CA ILE A 58 -5.04 37.71 -14.06
C ILE A 58 -4.45 38.42 -12.84
N GLU A 59 -5.30 39.11 -12.10
CA GLU A 59 -4.93 39.71 -10.82
C GLU A 59 -5.24 38.73 -9.68
N ILE A 60 -4.23 38.42 -8.87
CA ILE A 60 -4.36 37.55 -7.72
C ILE A 60 -3.93 38.29 -6.47
N ARG A 61 -4.77 38.25 -5.44
CA ARG A 61 -4.43 38.76 -4.12
C ARG A 61 -3.60 37.72 -3.36
N ARG A 62 -2.37 38.07 -2.98
CA ARG A 62 -1.51 37.24 -2.15
C ARG A 62 -2.01 37.22 -0.71
N LYS A 63 -1.57 36.22 0.06
CA LYS A 63 -1.80 36.15 1.52
C LYS A 63 -1.23 37.36 2.28
N THR A 64 -0.22 38.02 1.72
CA THR A 64 0.38 39.25 2.25
C THR A 64 -0.49 40.49 2.04
N GLY A 65 -1.59 40.38 1.28
CA GLY A 65 -2.47 41.49 0.92
C GLY A 65 -2.16 42.10 -0.46
N ASP A 66 -0.96 41.90 -0.98
CA ASP A 66 -0.51 42.45 -2.27
C ASP A 66 -1.30 41.88 -3.45
N ILE A 67 -1.69 42.76 -4.38
CA ILE A 67 -2.28 42.36 -5.67
C ILE A 67 -1.14 42.20 -6.67
N ILE A 68 -1.06 41.03 -7.31
CA ILE A 68 -0.08 40.75 -8.36
C ILE A 68 -0.77 40.44 -9.68
N LYS A 69 -0.20 40.93 -10.78
CA LYS A 69 -0.53 40.47 -12.13
C LYS A 69 0.31 39.23 -12.46
N LYS A 70 -0.37 38.13 -12.76
CA LYS A 70 0.23 36.83 -13.06
C LYS A 70 -0.38 36.29 -14.36
N PRO A 71 0.40 35.64 -15.25
CA PRO A 71 -0.16 35.05 -16.45
C PRO A 71 -1.13 33.93 -16.11
N LEU A 72 -2.28 33.87 -16.81
CA LEU A 72 -3.29 32.82 -16.62
C LEU A 72 -2.71 31.42 -16.79
N ALA A 73 -1.79 31.26 -17.75
CA ALA A 73 -1.07 30.01 -17.98
C ALA A 73 -0.29 29.51 -16.74
N VAL A 74 0.24 30.41 -15.91
CA VAL A 74 0.95 30.01 -14.68
C VAL A 74 -0.04 29.55 -13.60
N GLU A 75 -1.25 30.11 -13.58
CA GLU A 75 -2.30 29.66 -12.66
C GLU A 75 -2.81 28.28 -13.03
N ASP A 76 -3.19 28.08 -14.29
CA ASP A 76 -3.63 26.78 -14.80
C ASP A 76 -2.55 25.69 -14.63
N TYR A 77 -1.28 26.03 -14.87
CA TYR A 77 -0.17 25.13 -14.60
C TYR A 77 -0.08 24.75 -13.12
N ASN A 78 -0.20 25.72 -12.20
CA ASN A 78 -0.13 25.45 -10.77
C ASN A 78 -1.31 24.58 -10.29
N ILE A 79 -2.53 24.86 -10.77
CA ILE A 79 -3.71 24.05 -10.50
C ILE A 79 -3.47 22.62 -10.98
N GLY A 80 -3.07 22.43 -12.24
CA GLY A 80 -2.83 21.10 -12.81
C GLY A 80 -1.72 20.34 -12.08
N LYS A 81 -0.61 21.00 -11.76
CA LYS A 81 0.51 20.39 -11.04
C LYS A 81 0.15 20.00 -9.60
N SER A 82 -0.68 20.79 -8.92
CA SER A 82 -1.01 20.60 -7.50
C SER A 82 -1.64 19.25 -7.18
N PHE A 83 -2.35 18.64 -8.14
CA PHE A 83 -2.98 17.33 -7.96
C PHE A 83 -1.97 16.20 -7.77
N ILE A 84 -0.85 16.25 -8.50
CA ILE A 84 0.22 15.24 -8.39
C ILE A 84 0.87 15.33 -7.01
N ASP A 85 1.28 16.54 -6.62
CA ASP A 85 1.92 16.78 -5.31
C ASP A 85 0.98 16.37 -4.15
N ARG A 86 -0.32 16.64 -4.28
CA ARG A 86 -1.33 16.24 -3.28
C ARG A 86 -1.52 14.73 -3.22
N SER A 87 -1.55 14.05 -4.37
CA SER A 87 -1.66 12.59 -4.43
C SER A 87 -0.45 11.91 -3.75
N ASP A 88 0.76 12.37 -4.09
CA ASP A 88 2.01 11.88 -3.50
C ASP A 88 2.06 12.13 -1.99
N GLN A 89 1.62 13.33 -1.56
CA GLN A 89 1.50 13.65 -0.14
C GLN A 89 0.54 12.68 0.56
N MET A 90 -0.65 12.42 -0.02
CA MET A 90 -1.64 11.49 0.53
C MET A 90 -1.11 10.05 0.61
N ALA A 91 -0.37 9.61 -0.41
CA ALA A 91 0.27 8.30 -0.45
C ALA A 91 1.36 8.16 0.63
N SER A 92 2.09 9.24 0.92
CA SER A 92 3.17 9.25 1.92
C SER A 92 2.69 9.06 3.37
N TYR A 93 1.46 9.51 3.69
CA TYR A 93 0.90 9.36 5.03
C TYR A 93 0.65 7.87 5.35
N SER A 94 1.31 7.38 6.40
CA SER A 94 1.21 5.97 6.83
C SER A 94 1.55 5.00 5.69
N SER A 95 2.73 5.20 5.07
CA SER A 95 3.23 4.30 4.03
C SER A 95 3.59 2.92 4.61
N PRO A 96 3.09 1.82 4.00
CA PRO A 96 3.42 0.47 4.43
C PRO A 96 4.76 -0.02 3.86
N LEU A 97 5.41 0.76 3.00
CA LEU A 97 6.69 0.40 2.39
C LEU A 97 7.79 0.25 3.44
N LYS A 98 8.43 -0.92 3.44
CA LYS A 98 9.61 -1.22 4.25
C LYS A 98 10.83 -1.46 3.37
N ARG A 99 12.02 -1.25 3.93
CA ARG A 99 13.29 -1.53 3.24
C ARG A 99 13.32 -3.00 2.80
N SER A 100 13.54 -3.25 1.51
CA SER A 100 13.62 -4.58 0.93
C SER A 100 14.68 -4.62 -0.16
N ILE A 101 15.36 -5.77 -0.30
CA ILE A 101 16.37 -6.00 -1.35
C ILE A 101 15.69 -6.14 -2.73
N LYS A 102 14.45 -6.65 -2.76
CA LYS A 102 13.73 -6.97 -4.00
C LYS A 102 12.88 -5.77 -4.45
N TRP A 103 13.37 -5.05 -5.47
CA TRP A 103 12.75 -3.80 -5.96
C TRP A 103 11.27 -3.98 -6.38
N TYR A 104 10.92 -5.11 -7.01
CA TYR A 104 9.57 -5.35 -7.51
C TYR A 104 8.53 -5.44 -6.38
N ARG A 105 8.93 -5.88 -5.17
CA ARG A 105 8.05 -5.88 -3.99
C ARG A 105 7.69 -4.47 -3.58
N LYS A 106 8.66 -3.54 -3.65
CA LYS A 106 8.42 -2.12 -3.36
C LYS A 106 7.38 -1.55 -4.31
N VAL A 107 7.53 -1.80 -5.60
CA VAL A 107 6.58 -1.35 -6.64
C VAL A 107 5.19 -1.93 -6.40
N ALA A 108 5.09 -3.24 -6.16
CA ALA A 108 3.81 -3.89 -5.89
C ALA A 108 3.11 -3.31 -4.65
N PHE A 109 3.82 -3.15 -3.53
CA PHE A 109 3.23 -2.58 -2.32
C PHE A 109 2.82 -1.11 -2.49
N ASP A 110 3.60 -0.33 -3.23
CA ASP A 110 3.26 1.07 -3.46
C ASP A 110 2.00 1.23 -4.32
N ILE A 111 1.91 0.47 -5.41
CA ILE A 111 0.72 0.48 -6.27
C ILE A 111 -0.51 0.00 -5.49
N LEU A 112 -0.40 -1.12 -4.77
CA LEU A 112 -1.53 -1.76 -4.10
C LEU A 112 -1.99 -1.01 -2.85
N LEU A 113 -1.07 -0.54 -2.02
CA LEU A 113 -1.39 -0.02 -0.69
C LEU A 113 -1.27 1.50 -0.58
N SER A 114 -0.59 2.16 -1.51
CA SER A 114 -0.54 3.62 -1.61
C SER A 114 -1.49 4.12 -2.70
N THR A 115 -1.15 3.91 -3.98
CA THR A 115 -1.86 4.49 -5.13
C THR A 115 -3.31 4.03 -5.20
N SER A 116 -3.56 2.73 -5.09
CA SER A 116 -4.92 2.18 -5.17
C SER A 116 -5.81 2.67 -4.02
N VAL A 117 -5.25 2.87 -2.83
CA VAL A 117 -5.99 3.39 -1.67
C VAL A 117 -6.34 4.87 -1.83
N VAL A 118 -5.43 5.68 -2.39
CA VAL A 118 -5.71 7.10 -2.71
C VAL A 118 -6.81 7.20 -3.76
N ASN A 119 -6.76 6.35 -4.80
CA ASN A 119 -7.81 6.29 -5.82
C ASN A 119 -9.15 5.85 -5.24
N ALA A 120 -9.15 4.81 -4.40
CA ALA A 120 -10.35 4.33 -3.71
C ALA A 120 -10.95 5.41 -2.79
N LEU A 121 -10.11 6.20 -2.11
CA LEU A 121 -10.58 7.34 -1.32
C LEU A 121 -11.21 8.42 -2.20
N SER A 122 -10.61 8.73 -3.36
CA SER A 122 -11.20 9.70 -4.30
C SER A 122 -12.60 9.26 -4.74
N LEU A 123 -12.75 7.98 -5.09
CA LEU A 123 -14.05 7.40 -5.43
C LEU A 123 -15.03 7.45 -4.24
N TYR A 124 -14.59 7.05 -3.05
CA TYR A 124 -15.41 7.11 -1.84
C TYR A 124 -15.95 8.51 -1.56
N LYS A 125 -15.10 9.54 -1.70
CA LYS A 125 -15.50 10.94 -1.54
C LYS A 125 -16.50 11.38 -2.60
N SER A 126 -16.32 10.94 -3.85
CA SER A 126 -17.21 11.30 -4.95
C SER A 126 -18.62 10.69 -4.80
N VAL A 127 -18.72 9.45 -4.29
CA VAL A 127 -19.99 8.74 -4.15
C VAL A 127 -20.73 9.14 -2.87
N ASN A 128 -20.03 9.21 -1.74
CA ASN A 128 -20.67 9.41 -0.44
C ASN A 128 -20.74 10.88 -0.01
N MET A 129 -20.21 11.82 -0.81
CA MET A 129 -20.09 13.25 -0.49
C MET A 129 -19.46 13.55 0.90
N ASN A 130 -18.73 12.58 1.45
CA ASN A 130 -18.18 12.63 2.80
C ASN A 130 -16.67 12.88 2.76
N ASN A 131 -16.22 13.90 3.47
CA ASN A 131 -14.81 14.28 3.54
C ASN A 131 -14.08 13.55 4.68
N ILE A 132 -13.66 12.32 4.42
CA ILE A 132 -12.78 11.57 5.32
C ILE A 132 -11.28 11.81 5.02
N THR A 133 -10.43 11.78 6.05
CA THR A 133 -8.97 11.84 5.89
C THR A 133 -8.41 10.51 5.40
N ILE A 134 -7.25 10.54 4.71
CA ILE A 134 -6.61 9.30 4.21
C ILE A 134 -6.23 8.34 5.33
N THR A 135 -5.78 8.86 6.47
CA THR A 135 -5.45 8.04 7.65
C THR A 135 -6.68 7.32 8.17
N ARG A 136 -7.80 8.04 8.34
CA ARG A 136 -9.03 7.42 8.84
C ARG A 136 -9.60 6.42 7.85
N PHE A 137 -9.54 6.72 6.55
CA PHE A 137 -9.96 5.78 5.51
C PHE A 137 -9.14 4.48 5.55
N LYS A 138 -7.82 4.57 5.72
CA LYS A 138 -6.95 3.40 5.92
C LYS A 138 -7.34 2.61 7.18
N GLU A 139 -7.65 3.27 8.28
CA GLU A 139 -8.13 2.59 9.50
C GLU A 139 -9.42 1.81 9.26
N GLU A 140 -10.40 2.40 8.58
CA GLU A 140 -11.66 1.72 8.26
C GLU A 140 -11.46 0.52 7.33
N ILE A 141 -10.46 0.55 6.43
CA ILE A 141 -10.07 -0.62 5.62
C ILE A 141 -9.40 -1.69 6.47
N ILE A 142 -8.52 -1.31 7.40
CA ILE A 142 -7.73 -2.26 8.20
C ILE A 142 -8.60 -3.00 9.21
N LYS A 143 -9.54 -2.32 9.88
CA LYS A 143 -10.41 -2.93 10.90
C LYS A 143 -11.04 -4.26 10.49
N PRO A 144 -11.76 -4.39 9.35
CA PRO A 144 -12.35 -5.66 8.93
C PRO A 144 -11.28 -6.70 8.57
N LEU A 145 -10.10 -6.28 8.09
CA LEU A 145 -9.00 -7.19 7.74
C LEU A 145 -8.29 -7.79 8.97
N LEU A 146 -8.46 -7.20 10.15
CA LEU A 146 -7.94 -7.75 11.41
C LEU A 146 -8.76 -8.95 11.89
N PHE A 147 -10.03 -9.06 11.49
CA PHE A 147 -10.86 -10.19 11.84
C PHE A 147 -10.60 -11.33 10.85
N LYS A 148 -10.02 -12.43 11.33
CA LYS A 148 -10.03 -13.69 10.58
C LYS A 148 -11.44 -14.27 10.69
N PRO A 149 -12.24 -14.33 9.61
CA PRO A 149 -13.46 -15.11 9.67
C PRO A 149 -13.09 -16.54 10.02
N THR A 150 -13.85 -17.15 10.93
CA THR A 150 -13.77 -18.58 11.20
C THR A 150 -14.24 -19.28 9.95
N VAL A 151 -13.32 -19.56 9.03
CA VAL A 151 -13.63 -20.36 7.85
C VAL A 151 -14.03 -21.73 8.41
N PRO A 152 -15.27 -22.21 8.18
CA PRO A 152 -15.62 -23.57 8.53
C PRO A 152 -14.57 -24.46 7.86
N SER A 153 -13.88 -25.28 8.64
CA SER A 153 -13.03 -26.31 8.06
C SER A 153 -13.88 -27.04 7.03
N LEU A 154 -13.46 -27.03 5.76
CA LEU A 154 -13.97 -27.97 4.76
C LEU A 154 -14.04 -29.33 5.45
N PRO A 155 -15.15 -30.07 5.39
CA PRO A 155 -15.20 -31.41 5.95
C PRO A 155 -14.02 -32.16 5.34
N GLY A 156 -13.00 -32.42 6.16
CA GLY A 156 -11.81 -33.11 5.71
C GLY A 156 -12.27 -34.43 5.13
N THR A 157 -11.74 -34.80 3.97
CA THR A 157 -11.82 -36.19 3.50
C THR A 157 -11.56 -37.11 4.70
N PRO A 158 -12.41 -38.11 4.97
CA PRO A 158 -12.28 -38.94 6.16
C PRO A 158 -10.85 -39.49 6.23
N ILE A 159 -10.08 -38.98 7.19
CA ILE A 159 -8.67 -39.32 7.31
C ILE A 159 -8.64 -40.74 7.82
N SER A 160 -8.14 -41.68 7.01
CA SER A 160 -7.96 -43.06 7.44
C SER A 160 -6.95 -43.10 8.59
N HIS A 161 -7.43 -43.40 9.80
CA HIS A 161 -6.58 -43.54 10.97
C HIS A 161 -6.01 -44.97 10.99
N LYS A 162 -4.72 -45.13 10.69
CA LYS A 162 -4.00 -46.40 10.82
C LYS A 162 -2.88 -46.27 11.85
N LEU A 163 -2.75 -47.28 12.71
CA LEU A 163 -1.68 -47.35 13.69
C LEU A 163 -0.46 -48.04 13.08
N VAL A 164 0.63 -47.28 12.90
CA VAL A 164 1.86 -47.77 12.26
C VAL A 164 3.01 -47.79 13.26
N SER A 165 3.85 -48.84 13.18
CA SER A 165 5.06 -48.97 13.99
C SER A 165 6.25 -48.27 13.31
N CYS A 166 6.85 -47.32 14.00
CA CYS A 166 8.01 -46.56 13.53
C CYS A 166 9.32 -47.24 14.01
N GLY A 167 9.69 -48.37 13.38
CA GLY A 167 10.79 -49.24 13.82
C GLY A 167 12.16 -48.56 14.00
N ASN A 168 12.44 -47.51 13.22
CA ASN A 168 13.73 -46.81 13.22
C ASN A 168 13.76 -45.51 14.05
N LEU A 169 12.65 -45.19 14.76
CA LEU A 169 12.52 -43.93 15.50
C LEU A 169 12.72 -44.15 17.01
N LYS A 170 13.23 -43.11 17.70
CA LYS A 170 13.32 -43.12 19.18
C LYS A 170 11.92 -43.27 19.78
N LYS A 171 11.76 -44.18 20.76
CA LYS A 171 10.50 -44.35 21.51
C LYS A 171 10.03 -43.02 22.09
N ARG A 172 8.78 -42.63 21.83
CA ARG A 172 8.14 -41.41 22.34
C ARG A 172 7.04 -41.77 23.35
N MET A 173 6.74 -40.86 24.27
CA MET A 173 5.62 -41.07 25.20
C MET A 173 4.29 -41.03 24.46
N CYS A 174 3.35 -41.89 24.85
CA CYS A 174 1.98 -41.81 24.36
C CYS A 174 1.35 -40.48 24.79
N GLN A 175 0.97 -39.65 23.82
CA GLN A 175 0.49 -38.29 24.07
C GLN A 175 -0.82 -38.27 24.87
N LYS A 176 -1.73 -39.22 24.61
CA LYS A 176 -3.01 -39.34 25.33
C LYS A 176 -2.84 -39.85 26.75
N CYS A 177 -1.95 -40.83 26.98
CA CYS A 177 -1.63 -41.28 28.33
C CYS A 177 -0.95 -40.17 29.15
N TYR A 178 -0.02 -39.44 28.53
CA TYR A 178 0.66 -38.32 29.17
C TYR A 178 -0.34 -37.23 29.57
N SER A 179 -1.25 -36.85 28.68
CA SER A 179 -2.29 -35.86 28.96
C SER A 179 -3.15 -36.27 30.16
N ARG A 180 -3.63 -37.53 30.17
CA ARG A 180 -4.46 -38.04 31.28
C ARG A 180 -3.72 -38.02 32.60
N LEU A 181 -2.50 -38.59 32.63
CA LEU A 181 -1.69 -38.65 33.85
C LEU A 181 -1.26 -37.26 34.33
N SER A 182 -1.02 -36.32 33.42
CA SER A 182 -0.63 -34.95 33.76
C SER A 182 -1.79 -34.19 34.37
N SER A 183 -3.03 -34.44 33.92
CA SER A 183 -4.24 -33.83 34.50
C SER A 183 -4.60 -34.45 35.86
N GLU A 184 -4.46 -35.76 36.03
CA GLU A 184 -4.83 -36.46 37.28
C GLU A 184 -3.76 -36.33 38.38
N PHE A 185 -2.47 -36.43 38.03
CA PHE A 185 -1.39 -36.60 39.02
C PHE A 185 -0.21 -35.62 38.82
N GLY A 186 -0.35 -34.67 37.89
CA GLY A 186 0.67 -33.67 37.60
C GLY A 186 1.84 -34.16 36.73
N ARG A 187 2.68 -33.21 36.30
CA ARG A 187 3.72 -33.40 35.29
C ARG A 187 4.78 -34.45 35.66
N LYS A 188 5.30 -34.42 36.89
CA LYS A 188 6.37 -35.34 37.33
C LYS A 188 5.92 -36.80 37.25
N VAL A 189 4.70 -37.08 37.71
CA VAL A 189 4.11 -38.42 37.66
C VAL A 189 3.85 -38.85 36.22
N ALA A 190 3.36 -37.94 35.37
CA ALA A 190 3.12 -38.22 33.96
C ALA A 190 4.42 -38.57 33.20
N GLN A 191 5.52 -37.86 33.43
CA GLN A 191 6.80 -38.14 32.77
C GLN A 191 7.37 -39.53 33.13
N ASN A 192 7.18 -39.95 34.39
CA ASN A 192 7.70 -41.23 34.87
C ASN A 192 6.80 -42.42 34.54
N ARG A 193 5.47 -42.25 34.58
CA ARG A 193 4.50 -43.34 34.40
C ARG A 193 4.02 -43.51 32.95
N THR A 194 4.25 -42.53 32.07
CA THR A 194 3.78 -42.65 30.68
C THR A 194 4.62 -43.65 29.89
N ARG A 195 3.95 -44.65 29.31
CA ARG A 195 4.58 -45.63 28.42
C ARG A 195 5.23 -44.95 27.21
N LYS A 196 6.50 -45.29 26.95
CA LYS A 196 7.19 -44.97 25.71
C LYS A 196 6.88 -46.04 24.65
N ILE A 197 6.50 -45.60 23.46
CA ILE A 197 5.97 -46.40 22.36
C ILE A 197 6.65 -46.04 21.04
N LEU A 198 6.56 -46.95 20.06
CA LEU A 198 7.00 -46.73 18.67
C LEU A 198 5.82 -46.52 17.72
N THR A 199 4.59 -46.57 18.22
CA THR A 199 3.38 -46.52 17.40
C THR A 199 2.91 -45.08 17.20
N ARG A 200 2.56 -44.75 15.96
CA ARG A 200 2.04 -43.44 15.54
C ARG A 200 0.75 -43.63 14.75
N CYS A 201 -0.23 -42.77 14.95
CA CYS A 201 -1.41 -42.67 14.09
C CYS A 201 -1.04 -41.87 12.84
N GLU A 202 -1.20 -42.43 11.64
CA GLU A 202 -0.90 -41.71 10.40
C GLU A 202 -1.83 -40.52 10.18
N GLY A 203 -3.13 -40.68 10.47
CA GLY A 203 -4.11 -39.62 10.28
C GLY A 203 -3.95 -38.42 11.21
N CYS A 204 -3.57 -38.66 12.48
CA CYS A 204 -3.36 -37.58 13.45
C CYS A 204 -1.90 -37.11 13.56
N ASN A 205 -0.96 -37.86 12.98
CA ASN A 205 0.49 -37.64 13.14
C ASN A 205 0.96 -37.53 14.62
N ILE A 206 0.37 -38.32 15.53
CA ILE A 206 0.72 -38.34 16.96
C ILE A 206 1.16 -39.74 17.42
N PHE A 207 2.07 -39.78 18.40
CA PHE A 207 2.47 -41.04 19.05
C PHE A 207 1.39 -41.46 20.06
N ILE A 208 0.78 -42.62 19.81
CA ILE A 208 -0.35 -43.14 20.59
C ILE A 208 -0.23 -44.65 20.77
N CYS A 209 -0.51 -45.16 21.97
CA CYS A 209 -0.48 -46.60 22.24
C CYS A 209 -1.72 -47.26 21.66
N ARG A 210 -1.69 -48.58 21.51
CA ARG A 210 -2.83 -49.36 20.97
C ARG A 210 -4.14 -49.09 21.74
N ASP A 211 -4.10 -49.06 23.07
CA ASP A 211 -5.30 -48.86 23.90
C ASP A 211 -5.92 -47.47 23.70
N CYS A 212 -5.09 -46.44 23.64
CA CYS A 212 -5.55 -45.09 23.34
C CYS A 212 -6.01 -44.96 21.88
N PHE A 213 -5.36 -45.65 20.95
CA PHE A 213 -5.78 -45.64 19.55
C PHE A 213 -7.22 -46.17 19.41
N ILE A 214 -7.50 -47.35 19.99
CA ILE A 214 -8.84 -47.96 19.99
C ILE A 214 -9.87 -47.06 20.67
N LYS A 215 -9.55 -46.47 21.83
CA LYS A 215 -10.48 -45.59 22.56
C LYS A 215 -10.84 -44.32 21.79
N PHE A 216 -9.88 -43.69 21.12
CA PHE A 216 -10.05 -42.38 20.50
C PHE A 216 -10.37 -42.43 18.99
N HIS A 217 -10.20 -43.57 18.33
CA HIS A 217 -10.46 -43.75 16.89
C HIS A 217 -11.47 -44.88 16.64
N LYS A 218 -12.43 -45.04 17.56
CA LYS A 218 -13.43 -46.13 17.62
C LYS A 218 -14.34 -46.24 16.39
N SER A 219 -14.24 -45.31 15.46
CA SER A 219 -15.02 -45.20 14.21
C SER A 219 -14.21 -45.56 12.95
N SER A 220 -13.03 -46.16 13.07
CA SER A 220 -12.16 -46.53 11.93
C SER A 220 -11.69 -48.00 11.94
N LEU A 221 -12.39 -48.87 12.67
CA LEU A 221 -12.24 -50.33 12.61
C LEU A 221 -13.46 -50.93 11.93
#